data_AF-A0A1H9YF80-F1
#
_entry.id   AF-A0A1H9YF80-F1
#
_cell.length_a   1.000
_cell.length_b   1.000
_cell.length_c   1.000
_cell.angle_alpha   90.00
_cell.angle_beta   90.00
_cell.angle_gamma   90.00
#
_symmetry.space_group_name_H-M   'P 1'
#
loop_
_entity.id
_entity.type
_entity.pdbx_description
1 polymer ?
#
loop_
_entity_poly.entity_id
_entity_poly.type
_entity_poly.pdbx_seq_one_letter_code
_entity_poly.pdbx_strand_id
1 'polypeptide(L)' 'MSDLFILLPIITVLVGLYFITLGLWELREGVNRKQYIKYMFTGLFLLIILTPMFWLFGNYFFSRIG' A
#
# COMPACT_ATOMS: atom_id res chain seq x y z
N MET A 1 14.58 14.63 -7.56
CA MET A 1 13.75 13.60 -8.21
C MET A 1 13.94 12.23 -7.57
N SER A 2 15.18 11.83 -7.24
CA SER A 2 15.51 10.59 -6.50
C SER A 2 14.70 10.38 -5.22
N ASP A 3 14.54 11.42 -4.41
CA ASP A 3 13.91 11.30 -3.08
C ASP A 3 12.44 10.92 -3.17
N LEU A 4 11.77 11.32 -4.26
CA LEU A 4 10.36 11.04 -4.50
C LEU A 4 10.13 9.54 -4.78
N PHE A 5 11.07 8.89 -5.49
CA PHE A 5 11.04 7.44 -5.74
C PHE A 5 11.28 6.61 -4.47
N ILE A 6 11.92 7.19 -3.45
CA ILE A 6 12.13 6.55 -2.14
C ILE A 6 10.92 6.81 -1.22
N LEU A 7 10.38 8.03 -1.23
CA LEU A 7 9.25 8.42 -0.39
C LEU A 7 7.93 7.75 -0.78
N LEU A 8 7.65 7.61 -2.08
CA LEU A 8 6.42 7.00 -2.60
C LEU A 8 6.14 5.60 -2.04
N PRO A 9 7.06 4.63 -2.13
CA PRO A 9 6.82 3.29 -1.58
C PRO A 9 6.65 3.31 -0.05
N ILE A 10 7.36 4.18 0.68
CA ILE A 10 7.21 4.31 2.14
C ILE A 10 5.81 4.80 2.51
N ILE A 11 5.32 5.86 1.85
CA ILE A 11 3.96 6.37 2.06
C ILE A 11 2.92 5.30 1.73
N THR A 12 3.13 4.56 0.64
CA THR A 12 2.22 3.49 0.21
C THR A 12 2.14 2.38 1.26
N VAL A 13 3.26 2.01 1.87
CA VAL A 13 3.31 1.04 2.98
C VAL A 13 2.54 1.56 4.20
N LEU A 14 2.77 2.81 4.59
CA LEU A 14 2.08 3.42 5.74
C LEU A 14 0.56 3.45 5.55
N VAL A 15 0.10 3.87 4.37
CA VAL A 15 -1.33 3.89 4.03
C VAL A 15 -1.90 2.49 3.97
N GLY A 16 -1.17 1.52 3.40
CA GLY A 16 -1.58 0.12 3.37
C GLY A 16 -1.75 -0.48 4.76
N LEU A 17 -0.78 -0.26 5.65
CA LEU A 17 -0.86 -0.69 7.05
C LEU A 17 -2.03 -0.02 7.79
N TYR A 18 -2.25 1.27 7.56
CA TYR A 18 -3.39 1.99 8.13
C TYR A 18 -4.73 1.34 7.74
N PHE A 19 -4.92 1.01 6.46
CA PHE A 19 -6.13 0.29 6.02
C PHE A 19 -6.28 -1.09 6.63
N ILE A 20 -5.18 -1.82 6.84
CA ILE A 20 -5.23 -3.11 7.55
C ILE A 20 -5.67 -2.90 8.99
N THR A 21 -5.14 -1.90 9.70
CA THR A 21 -5.54 -1.61 11.07
C THR A 21 -7.02 -1.20 11.18
N LEU A 22 -7.53 -0.43 10.21
CA LEU A 22 -8.95 -0.12 10.10
C LEU A 22 -9.78 -1.38 9.82
N GLY A 23 -9.33 -2.25 8.92
CA GLY A 23 -9.96 -3.54 8.67
C GLY A 23 -10.06 -4.36 9.96
N LEU A 24 -8.96 -4.51 10.69
CA LEU A 24 -8.94 -5.24 11.96
C LEU A 24 -9.86 -4.60 13.02
N TRP A 25 -9.98 -3.28 13.03
CA TRP A 25 -10.94 -2.58 13.88
C TRP A 25 -12.39 -2.93 13.54
N GLU A 26 -12.75 -2.91 12.26
CA GLU A 26 -14.09 -3.31 11.79
C GLU A 26 -14.39 -4.79 12.08
N LEU A 27 -13.36 -5.64 12.03
CA LEU A 27 -13.48 -7.06 12.42
C LEU A 27 -13.80 -7.19 13.92
N ARG A 28 -13.19 -6.35 14.76
CA ARG A 28 -13.43 -6.31 16.21
C ARG A 28 -14.84 -5.84 16.54
N GLU A 29 -15.32 -4.79 15.88
CA GLU A 29 -16.69 -4.30 16.08
C GLU A 29 -17.73 -5.28 15.53
N GLY A 30 -17.43 -5.98 14.43
CA GLY A 30 -18.27 -7.03 13.88
C GLY A 30 -19.58 -6.54 13.25
N VAL A 31 -19.80 -5.22 13.18
CA VAL A 31 -21.03 -4.60 12.70
C VAL A 31 -21.13 -4.67 11.18
N ASN A 32 -20.05 -4.35 10.46
CA ASN A 32 -20.08 -4.26 8.99
C ASN A 32 -18.99 -5.10 8.31
N ARG A 33 -19.32 -6.36 7.99
CA ARG A 33 -18.40 -7.30 7.31
C ARG A 33 -17.95 -6.82 5.92
N LYS A 34 -18.79 -6.07 5.19
CA LYS A 34 -18.43 -5.58 3.85
C LYS A 34 -17.32 -4.54 3.94
N GLN A 35 -17.36 -3.70 4.98
CA GLN A 35 -16.38 -2.65 5.24
C GLN A 35 -15.03 -3.26 5.65
N TYR A 36 -15.04 -4.27 6.52
CA TYR A 36 -13.88 -5.10 6.83
C TYR A 36 -13.16 -5.61 5.57
N ILE A 37 -13.90 -6.30 4.68
CA ILE A 37 -13.32 -6.89 3.47
C ILE A 37 -12.72 -5.80 2.57
N LYS A 38 -13.43 -4.67 2.42
CA LYS A 38 -12.98 -3.55 1.60
C LYS A 38 -11.64 -2.98 2.11
N TYR A 39 -11.53 -2.71 3.42
CA TYR A 39 -10.30 -2.15 3.99
C TYR A 39 -9.14 -3.15 3.98
N MET A 40 -9.39 -4.41 4.36
CA MET A 40 -8.35 -5.44 4.30
C MET A 40 -7.84 -5.66 2.89
N PHE A 41 -8.73 -5.79 1.91
CA PHE A 41 -8.32 -6.00 0.52
C PHE A 41 -7.54 -4.81 -0.03
N THR A 42 -7.99 -3.59 0.27
CA THR A 42 -7.32 -2.36 -0.17
C THR A 42 -5.94 -2.23 0.48
N GLY A 43 -5.82 -2.48 1.78
CA GLY A 43 -4.55 -2.43 2.51
C GLY A 43 -3.55 -3.48 2.02
N LEU A 44 -3.99 -4.71 1.80
CA LEU A 44 -3.15 -5.78 1.24
C LEU A 44 -2.75 -5.49 -0.21
N PHE A 45 -3.66 -4.95 -1.03
CA PHE A 45 -3.35 -4.53 -2.39
C PHE A 45 -2.24 -3.47 -2.43
N LEU A 46 -2.34 -2.45 -1.56
CA LEU A 46 -1.33 -1.40 -1.45
C LEU A 46 0.05 -1.96 -1.06
N LEU A 47 0.10 -2.91 -0.13
CA LEU A 47 1.35 -3.51 0.33
C LEU A 47 1.95 -4.50 -0.67
N ILE A 48 1.13 -5.42 -1.19
CA ILE A 48 1.63 -6.59 -1.93
C ILE A 48 1.77 -6.28 -3.42
N ILE A 49 0.95 -5.38 -3.97
CA ILE A 49 0.93 -5.09 -5.41
C ILE A 49 1.50 -3.71 -5.67
N LEU A 50 0.93 -2.66 -5.06
CA LEU A 50 1.28 -1.30 -5.44
C LEU A 50 2.71 -0.91 -5.01
N THR A 51 3.13 -1.29 -3.81
CA THR A 51 4.48 -1.02 -3.30
C THR A 51 5.58 -1.62 -4.19
N PRO A 52 5.57 -2.93 -4.53
CA PRO A 52 6.58 -3.50 -5.42
C PRO A 52 6.47 -2.98 -6.86
N MET A 53 5.27 -2.60 -7.34
CA MET A 53 5.15 -1.92 -8.63
C MET A 53 5.90 -0.60 -8.66
N PHE A 54 5.81 0.23 -7.61
CA PHE A 54 6.59 1.47 -7.52
C PHE A 54 8.10 1.22 -7.49
N TRP A 55 8.54 0.17 -6.80
CA TRP A 55 9.95 -0.22 -6.77
C TRP A 55 10.46 -0.65 -8.15
N LEU A 56 9.73 -1.54 -8.84
CA LEU A 56 10.08 -2.00 -10.18
C LEU A 56 10.10 -0.86 -11.20
N PHE A 57 9.11 0.03 -11.14
CA PHE A 57 9.02 1.18 -12.02
C PHE A 57 10.17 2.18 -11.77
N GLY A 58 10.50 2.46 -10.51
CA GLY A 58 11.65 3.30 -10.14
C GLY A 58 12.96 2.74 -10.68
N ASN A 59 13.20 1.43 -10.52
CA ASN A 59 14.39 0.77 -11.04
C ASN A 59 14.46 0.79 -12.57
N TYR A 60 13.34 0.54 -13.26
CA TYR A 60 13.28 0.59 -14.71
C TYR A 60 13.60 1.99 -15.25
N PHE A 61 13.05 3.02 -14.62
CA PHE A 61 13.30 4.42 -15.00
C PHE A 61 14.77 4.80 -14.80
N PHE A 62 15.37 4.42 -13.66
CA PHE A 62 16.79 4.69 -13.39
C PHE A 62 17.71 3.98 -14.39
N SER A 63 17.43 2.72 -14.72
CA SER A 63 18.19 1.93 -15.70
C SER A 63 18.14 2.47 -17.13
N ARG A 64 17.19 3.35 -17.47
CA ARG A 64 17.06 3.95 -18.80
C ARG A 64 17.72 5.32 -18.92
N ILE A 65 17.96 5.99 -17.79
CA ILE A 65 18.46 7.37 -17.73
C ILE A 65 19.93 7.44 -17.31
N GLY A 66 20.43 6.44 -16.58
CA GLY A 66 21.87 6.23 -16.35
C GLY A 66 22.51 5.47 -17.49
#